data_AF-A0A5K1ELA0-F1
#
_entry.id   AF-A0A5K1ELA0-F1
#
_cell.length_a   1.000
_cell.length_b   1.000
_cell.length_c   1.000
_cell.angle_alpha   90.00
_cell.angle_beta   90.00
_cell.angle_gamma   90.00
#
_symmetry.space_group_name_H-M   'P 1'
#
loop_
_entity.id
_entity.type
_entity.pdbx_description
1 polymer ?
#
loop_
_entity_poly.entity_id
_entity_poly.type
_entity_poly.pdbx_seq_one_letter_code
_entity_poly.pdbx_strand_id
1 'polypeptide(L)'
;SSEDLKHYGLDVFQQLVKDSITNRASCFQAGMLSFLLDWFTVENDDAVILKLAELIQSIGGYSISGKDIRKIFAILHDEKGGCRQQHRFLLLSSIKCMLKEKGPTAFFEFSGSNSVRHAFICDTH
;
A
#
# COMPACT_ATOMS: atom_id res chain seq x y z
N SER A 1 -20.32 -16.71 5.63
CA SER A 1 -19.52 -17.61 4.76
C SER A 1 -18.05 -17.22 4.83
N SER A 2 -17.13 -17.96 4.21
CA SER A 2 -15.69 -17.58 4.18
C SER A 2 -15.45 -16.24 3.49
N GLU A 3 -16.24 -15.94 2.44
CA GLU A 3 -16.13 -14.68 1.68
C GLU A 3 -16.58 -13.48 2.52
N ASP A 4 -17.67 -13.61 3.29
CA ASP A 4 -18.14 -12.53 4.17
C ASP A 4 -17.10 -12.17 5.24
N LEU A 5 -16.40 -13.17 5.77
CA LEU A 5 -15.33 -12.96 6.74
C LEU A 5 -14.12 -12.25 6.12
N LYS A 6 -13.77 -12.59 4.87
CA LYS A 6 -12.72 -11.90 4.12
C LYS A 6 -13.07 -10.42 3.93
N HIS A 7 -14.30 -10.11 3.48
CA HIS A 7 -14.74 -8.73 3.32
C HIS A 7 -14.74 -7.96 4.63
N TYR A 8 -15.28 -8.56 5.70
CA TYR A 8 -15.31 -7.95 7.02
C TYR A 8 -13.90 -7.69 7.57
N GLY A 9 -12.99 -8.68 7.44
CA GLY A 9 -11.61 -8.53 7.89
C GLY A 9 -10.88 -7.39 7.18
N LEU A 10 -11.10 -7.23 5.88
CA LEU A 10 -10.54 -6.12 5.12
C LEU A 10 -11.12 -4.77 5.56
N ASP A 11 -12.41 -4.68 5.85
CA ASP A 11 -13.04 -3.44 6.34
C ASP A 11 -12.49 -3.03 7.71
N VAL A 12 -12.38 -3.99 8.63
CA VAL A 12 -11.78 -3.76 9.95
C VAL A 12 -10.33 -3.32 9.80
N PHE A 13 -9.55 -3.99 8.94
CA PHE A 13 -8.15 -3.65 8.73
C PHE A 13 -7.99 -2.25 8.12
N GLN A 14 -8.84 -1.86 7.17
CA GLN A 14 -8.87 -0.51 6.64
C GLN A 14 -9.11 0.53 7.73
N GLN A 15 -10.10 0.32 8.60
CA GLN A 15 -10.38 1.24 9.71
C GLN A 15 -9.21 1.37 10.68
N LEU A 16 -8.49 0.27 10.95
CA LEU A 16 -7.30 0.29 11.80
C LEU A 16 -6.15 1.09 11.19
N VAL A 17 -6.01 1.10 9.86
CA VAL A 17 -4.86 1.71 9.18
C VAL A 17 -5.12 3.15 8.74
N LYS A 18 -6.36 3.47 8.33
CA LYS A 18 -6.68 4.71 7.60
C LYS A 18 -6.23 5.98 8.33
N ASP A 19 -6.40 6.08 9.65
CA ASP A 19 -6.10 7.32 10.37
C ASP A 19 -5.02 7.15 11.46
N SER A 20 -4.29 6.02 11.43
CA SER A 20 -3.26 5.70 12.43
C SER A 20 -1.87 5.65 11.81
N ILE A 21 -1.06 6.68 12.08
CA ILE A 21 0.34 6.76 11.65
C ILE A 21 1.14 5.57 12.21
N THR A 22 0.92 5.19 13.48
CA THR A 22 1.60 4.05 14.11
C THR A 22 1.28 2.73 13.43
N ASN A 23 0.02 2.52 13.03
CA ASN A 23 -0.38 1.29 12.34
C ASN A 23 0.16 1.27 10.91
N ARG A 24 0.16 2.41 10.20
CA ARG A 24 0.79 2.55 8.88
C ARG A 24 2.31 2.28 8.94
N ALA A 25 3.00 2.80 9.96
CA ALA A 25 4.42 2.54 10.19
C ALA A 25 4.69 1.06 10.47
N SER A 26 3.87 0.43 11.33
CA SER A 26 3.95 -1.01 11.61
C SER A 26 3.72 -1.85 10.35
N CYS A 27 2.75 -1.47 9.51
CA CYS A 27 2.49 -2.12 8.23
C CYS A 27 3.68 -2.02 7.27
N PHE A 28 4.32 -0.85 7.20
CA PHE A 28 5.52 -0.66 6.39
C PHE A 28 6.67 -1.56 6.88
N GLN A 29 6.95 -1.57 8.18
CA GLN A 29 7.99 -2.42 8.78
C GLN A 29 7.74 -3.91 8.56
N ALA A 30 6.46 -4.33 8.58
CA ALA A 30 6.07 -5.71 8.31
C ALA A 30 6.07 -6.09 6.82
N GLY A 31 6.34 -5.15 5.90
CA GLY A 31 6.29 -5.39 4.46
C GLY A 31 4.87 -5.61 3.90
N MET A 32 3.86 -5.06 4.57
CA MET A 32 2.44 -5.26 4.22
C MET A 32 2.12 -4.81 2.80
N LEU A 33 2.71 -3.70 2.34
CA LEU A 33 2.48 -3.20 0.98
C LEU A 33 2.88 -4.24 -0.09
N SER A 34 4.04 -4.87 0.08
CA SER A 34 4.51 -5.95 -0.79
C SER A 34 3.53 -7.14 -0.82
N PHE A 35 2.98 -7.51 0.34
CA PHE A 35 2.01 -8.61 0.44
C PHE A 35 0.69 -8.27 -0.28
N LEU A 36 0.16 -7.06 -0.05
CA LEU A 36 -1.07 -6.62 -0.69
C LEU A 36 -0.92 -6.52 -2.22
N LEU A 37 0.24 -6.07 -2.71
CA LEU A 37 0.53 -6.05 -4.14
C LEU A 37 0.55 -7.45 -4.75
N ASP A 38 1.11 -8.45 -4.07
CA ASP A 38 1.09 -9.84 -4.55
C ASP A 38 -0.35 -10.38 -4.59
N TRP A 39 -1.13 -10.15 -3.54
CA TRP A 39 -2.54 -10.56 -3.50
C TRP A 39 -3.37 -9.87 -4.59
N PHE A 40 -3.15 -8.57 -4.81
CA PHE A 40 -3.83 -7.80 -5.86
C PHE A 40 -3.69 -8.42 -7.25
N THR A 41 -2.57 -9.09 -7.56
CA THR A 41 -2.34 -9.69 -8.88
C THR A 41 -3.13 -10.98 -9.14
N VAL A 42 -3.56 -11.67 -8.10
CA VAL A 42 -4.21 -13.00 -8.22
C VAL A 42 -5.68 -13.00 -7.82
N GLU A 43 -6.14 -11.92 -7.18
CA GLU A 43 -7.53 -11.76 -6.77
C GLU A 43 -8.46 -11.57 -7.98
N ASN A 44 -9.67 -12.12 -7.89
CA ASN A 44 -10.67 -12.07 -8.96
C ASN A 44 -11.98 -11.38 -8.53
N ASP A 45 -12.19 -11.21 -7.23
CA ASP A 45 -13.35 -10.47 -6.71
C ASP A 45 -13.09 -8.97 -6.77
N ASP A 46 -13.83 -8.27 -7.63
CA ASP A 46 -13.70 -6.82 -7.82
C ASP A 46 -13.92 -6.01 -6.54
N ALA A 47 -14.80 -6.45 -5.65
CA ALA A 47 -15.05 -5.78 -4.37
C ALA A 47 -13.89 -5.96 -3.39
N VAL A 48 -13.22 -7.12 -3.41
CA VAL A 48 -11.96 -7.33 -2.66
C VAL A 48 -10.84 -6.48 -3.24
N ILE A 49 -10.70 -6.44 -4.56
CA ILE A 49 -9.65 -5.68 -5.26
C ILE A 49 -9.78 -4.18 -4.95
N LEU A 50 -11.00 -3.66 -4.87
CA LEU A 50 -11.24 -2.28 -4.45
C LEU A 50 -10.71 -2.01 -3.04
N LYS A 51 -11.01 -2.91 -2.10
CA LYS A 51 -10.53 -2.79 -0.72
C LYS A 51 -9.01 -2.91 -0.61
N LEU A 52 -8.40 -3.80 -1.40
CA LEU A 52 -6.95 -3.91 -1.52
C LEU A 52 -6.32 -2.62 -2.06
N ALA A 53 -6.92 -2.00 -3.09
CA ALA A 53 -6.43 -0.75 -3.66
C ALA A 53 -6.45 0.42 -2.65
N GLU A 54 -7.48 0.49 -1.81
CA GLU A 54 -7.61 1.48 -0.73
C GLU A 54 -6.60 1.24 0.41
N LEU A 55 -6.32 -0.02 0.76
CA LEU A 55 -5.29 -0.39 1.73
C LEU A 55 -3.88 -0.09 1.20
N ILE A 56 -3.62 -0.45 -0.06
CA ILE A 56 -2.39 -0.12 -0.77
C ILE A 56 -2.17 1.40 -0.73
N GLN A 57 -3.20 2.20 -1.04
CA GLN A 57 -3.14 3.66 -0.95
C GLN A 57 -2.82 4.15 0.46
N SER A 58 -3.54 3.65 1.48
CA SER A 58 -3.38 4.12 2.86
C SER A 58 -1.99 3.80 3.44
N ILE A 59 -1.45 2.62 3.14
CA ILE A 59 -0.13 2.18 3.60
C ILE A 59 0.97 2.83 2.76
N GLY A 60 0.83 2.80 1.43
CA GLY A 60 1.79 3.39 0.51
C GLY A 60 1.89 4.92 0.60
N GLY A 61 0.82 5.60 1.03
CA GLY A 61 0.84 7.03 1.32
C GLY A 61 1.75 7.40 2.50
N TYR A 62 2.01 6.45 3.42
CA TYR A 62 2.97 6.66 4.51
C TYR A 62 4.42 6.48 4.04
N SER A 63 4.75 5.32 3.44
CA SER A 63 6.08 5.04 2.90
C SER A 63 6.03 3.89 1.88
N ILE A 64 6.96 3.91 0.92
CA ILE A 64 7.10 2.90 -0.14
C ILE A 64 8.57 2.55 -0.31
N SER A 65 8.90 1.26 -0.26
CA SER A 65 10.27 0.81 -0.52
C SER A 65 10.56 0.72 -2.02
N GLY A 66 11.84 0.76 -2.40
CA GLY A 66 12.24 0.52 -3.80
C GLY A 66 11.81 -0.86 -4.33
N LYS A 67 11.63 -1.86 -3.46
CA LYS A 67 11.10 -3.19 -3.83
C LYS A 67 9.63 -3.09 -4.24
N ASP A 68 8.84 -2.34 -3.49
CA ASP A 68 7.41 -2.15 -3.76
C ASP A 68 7.21 -1.35 -5.05
N ILE A 69 8.02 -0.32 -5.28
CA ILE A 69 8.01 0.45 -6.54
C ILE A 69 8.25 -0.46 -7.75
N ARG A 70 9.25 -1.36 -7.67
CA ARG A 70 9.52 -2.31 -8.76
C ARG A 70 8.35 -3.25 -9.00
N LYS A 71 7.69 -3.73 -7.95
CA LYS A 71 6.48 -4.55 -8.07
C LYS A 71 5.32 -3.79 -8.70
N ILE A 72 5.09 -2.56 -8.26
CA ILE A 72 4.08 -1.66 -8.83
C ILE A 72 4.29 -1.52 -10.35
N PHE A 73 5.51 -1.18 -10.78
CA PHE A 73 5.80 -1.05 -12.20
C PHE A 73 5.66 -2.37 -12.96
N ALA A 74 6.07 -3.50 -12.36
CA ALA A 74 5.88 -4.81 -12.97
C ALA A 74 4.38 -5.11 -13.20
N ILE A 75 3.51 -4.81 -12.23
CA ILE A 75 2.05 -5.01 -12.37
C ILE A 75 1.47 -4.09 -13.45
N LEU A 76 1.89 -2.83 -13.49
CA LEU A 76 1.40 -1.86 -14.48
C LEU A 76 1.85 -2.20 -15.91
N HIS A 77 3.08 -2.68 -16.06
CA HIS A 77 3.71 -3.02 -17.35
C HIS A 77 3.38 -4.44 -17.82
N ASP A 78 2.74 -5.30 -17.00
CA ASP A 78 2.49 -6.68 -17.40
C ASP A 78 1.45 -6.79 -18.53
N GLU A 79 1.92 -7.02 -19.75
CA GLU A 79 1.10 -7.29 -20.93
C GLU A 79 0.54 -8.72 -20.96
N LYS A 80 1.10 -9.64 -20.14
CA LYS A 80 0.78 -11.07 -20.16
C LYS A 80 -0.48 -11.47 -19.39
N GLY A 81 -1.20 -10.49 -18.84
CA GLY A 81 -2.60 -10.65 -18.44
C GLY A 81 -2.84 -11.29 -17.07
N GLY A 82 -1.87 -11.25 -16.15
CA GLY A 82 -2.10 -11.68 -14.76
C GLY A 82 -3.17 -10.84 -14.05
N CYS A 83 -3.26 -9.54 -14.38
CA CYS A 83 -4.20 -8.58 -13.80
C CYS A 83 -5.06 -7.91 -14.89
N ARG A 84 -6.37 -7.78 -14.68
CA ARG A 84 -7.28 -7.19 -15.68
C ARG A 84 -6.95 -5.71 -15.90
N GLN A 85 -7.18 -5.20 -17.11
CA GLN A 85 -6.87 -3.80 -17.47
C GLN A 85 -7.49 -2.79 -16.48
N GLN A 86 -8.74 -3.00 -16.07
CA GLN A 86 -9.44 -2.15 -15.08
C GLN A 86 -8.73 -2.08 -13.72
N HIS A 87 -8.18 -3.21 -13.24
CA HIS A 87 -7.49 -3.27 -11.95
C HIS A 87 -6.15 -2.53 -12.01
N ARG A 88 -5.45 -2.55 -13.15
CA ARG A 88 -4.24 -1.73 -13.35
C ARG A 88 -4.53 -0.24 -13.33
N PHE A 89 -5.64 0.19 -13.94
CA PHE A 89 -6.07 1.59 -13.85
C PHE A 89 -6.39 1.99 -12.41
N LEU A 90 -7.04 1.11 -11.65
CA LEU A 90 -7.32 1.34 -10.23
C LEU A 90 -6.01 1.48 -9.43
N LEU A 91 -5.06 0.56 -9.61
CA LEU A 91 -3.74 0.63 -8.96
C LEU A 91 -3.00 1.93 -9.32
N LEU A 92 -3.01 2.32 -10.60
CA LEU A 92 -2.41 3.57 -11.06
C LEU A 92 -3.07 4.79 -10.40
N SER A 93 -4.40 4.77 -10.25
CA SER A 93 -5.14 5.81 -9.53
C SER A 93 -4.73 5.88 -8.06
N SER A 94 -4.63 4.74 -7.38
CA SER A 94 -4.15 4.67 -5.99
C SER A 94 -2.75 5.25 -5.84
N ILE A 95 -1.83 4.93 -6.76
CA ILE A 95 -0.45 5.47 -6.76
C ILE A 95 -0.48 6.99 -6.98
N LYS A 96 -1.29 7.47 -7.91
CA LYS A 96 -1.45 8.92 -8.15
C LYS A 96 -1.94 9.64 -6.90
N CYS A 97 -2.79 9.01 -6.09
CA CYS A 97 -3.21 9.54 -4.79
C CYS A 97 -2.06 9.56 -3.77
N MET A 98 -1.27 8.48 -3.68
CA MET A 98 -0.10 8.44 -2.78
C MET A 98 0.89 9.57 -3.07
N LEU A 99 1.12 9.89 -4.36
CA LEU A 99 2.02 10.98 -4.78
C LEU A 99 1.53 12.38 -4.40
N LYS A 100 0.24 12.52 -4.04
CA LYS A 100 -0.34 13.79 -3.59
C LYS A 100 -0.35 13.92 -2.06
N GLU A 101 -0.22 12.81 -1.33
CA GLU A 101 -0.10 12.87 0.13
C GLU A 101 1.26 13.47 0.49
N LYS A 102 1.24 14.62 1.16
CA LYS A 102 2.44 15.21 1.77
C LYS A 102 2.72 14.44 3.06
N GLY A 103 3.45 13.33 2.97
CA GLY A 103 3.90 12.62 4.17
C GLY A 103 4.69 13.55 5.11
N PRO A 104 4.71 13.30 6.45
CA PRO A 104 5.46 14.12 7.41
C PRO A 104 6.98 14.17 7.10
N THR A 105 7.46 13.16 6.37
CA THR A 105 8.81 13.00 5.83
C THR A 105 8.70 12.43 4.43
N ALA A 106 8.27 13.25 3.46
CA ALA A 106 8.20 12.85 2.06
C ALA A 106 9.62 12.60 1.48
N PHE A 107 10.16 11.40 1.69
CA PHE A 107 11.29 10.91 0.92
C PHE A 107 11.06 9.44 0.58
N PHE A 108 11.02 9.15 -0.72
CA PHE A 108 11.34 7.83 -1.21
C PHE A 108 12.69 7.44 -0.62
N GLU A 109 12.70 6.50 0.34
CA GLU A 109 13.94 6.07 0.97
C GLU A 109 14.65 5.08 0.03
N PHE A 110 15.61 5.60 -0.74
CA PHE A 110 16.42 4.85 -1.71
C PHE A 110 17.73 4.29 -1.13
N SER A 111 17.91 4.21 0.19
CA SER A 111 19.17 3.74 0.79
C SER A 111 19.19 2.21 0.92
N GLY A 112 19.75 1.54 -0.09
CA GLY A 112 20.01 0.10 -0.09
C GLY A 112 21.06 -0.41 0.92
N SER A 113 21.46 0.39 1.91
CA SER A 113 22.45 0.00 2.92
C SER A 113 22.53 1.06 4.02
N ASN A 114 22.12 0.68 5.25
CA ASN A 114 22.34 1.31 6.57
C ASN A 114 22.64 2.82 6.62
N SER A 115 21.74 3.64 7.19
CA SER A 115 22.16 4.71 8.13
C SER A 115 21.03 5.39 8.92
N VAL A 116 21.10 5.18 10.24
CA VAL A 116 20.72 6.03 11.40
C VAL A 116 19.24 6.39 11.69
N ARG A 117 18.85 5.95 12.90
CA ARG A 117 17.83 6.51 13.79
C ARG A 117 17.75 8.04 13.73
N HIS A 118 16.62 8.57 13.28
CA HIS A 118 16.08 9.79 13.85
C HIS A 118 14.55 9.77 13.73
N ALA A 119 13.91 9.13 14.70
CA ALA A 119 12.54 9.49 15.03
C ALA A 119 12.59 10.89 15.65
N PHE A 120 12.29 11.92 14.86
CA PHE A 120 11.91 13.19 15.43
C PHE A 120 10.53 13.03 16.04
N ILE A 121 10.51 12.99 17.38
CA ILE A 121 9.36 13.35 18.18
C ILE A 121 9.04 14.80 17.84
N CYS A 122 7.91 15.05 17.18
CA CYS A 122 7.28 16.36 17.23
C CYS A 122 6.30 16.35 18.39
N ASP A 123 6.79 16.75 19.56
CA ASP A 123 5.98 17.40 20.58
C ASP A 123 6.01 18.91 20.32
N THR A 124 4.93 19.57 20.73
CA THR A 124 4.67 21.04 20.81
C THR A 124 4.23 21.71 19.49
N HIS A 125 3.17 22.52 19.42
CA HIS A 125 2.30 23.19 20.39
C HIS A 125 0.89 23.35 19.78
#